data_AF-A0A1W9LSP4-F1
#
_entry.id   AF-A0A1W9LSP4-F1
#
_cell.length_a   1.000
_cell.length_b   1.000
_cell.length_c   1.000
_cell.angle_alpha   90.00
_cell.angle_beta   90.00
_cell.angle_gamma   90.00
#
_symmetry.space_group_name_H-M   'P 1'
#
loop_
_entity.id
_entity.type
_entity.pdbx_description
1 polymer ?
#
loop_
_entity_poly.entity_id
_entity_poly.type
_entity_poly.pdbx_seq_one_letter_code
_entity_poly.pdbx_strand_id
1 'polypeptide(L)'
;MPGGAGVGVKAQSNEAAGMTSASNTALVMASFGSGGRGRVALDIMQEALARHVPPSATFWCCTSRTLARTTDLPGVDETLDQVARAGFTRALVQPLHVFPGSEYEQLAGLCGGQTGLRATLGETLLHRREYVREALAVVERDFLPPDQGCNLLALHGCRLREHPVNDMYLGVARLVADLYPHVLAAGIEGVPDFQAVSAAMVRRGLAAQYRRVRLV
;
A
#
# COMPACT_ATOMS: atom_id res chain seq x y z
N MET A 1 39.95 -67.66 7.86
CA MET A 1 38.76 -67.41 8.70
C MET A 1 39.23 -66.91 10.05
N PRO A 2 38.68 -65.83 10.64
CA PRO A 2 37.73 -64.81 10.16
C PRO A 2 38.46 -63.44 9.98
N GLY A 3 37.93 -62.34 9.45
CA GLY A 3 36.60 -61.93 8.98
C GLY A 3 36.54 -60.39 8.97
N GLY A 4 35.77 -59.80 8.05
CA GLY A 4 35.34 -58.38 8.07
C GLY A 4 36.14 -57.47 7.13
N ALA A 5 35.65 -57.18 5.91
CA ALA A 5 34.66 -56.13 5.58
C ALA A 5 35.27 -54.71 5.68
N GLY A 6 35.18 -53.83 4.70
CA GLY A 6 34.54 -53.82 3.40
C GLY A 6 34.82 -52.45 2.80
N VAL A 7 35.16 -52.40 1.52
CA VAL A 7 35.34 -51.18 0.75
C VAL A 7 33.97 -50.52 0.60
N GLY A 8 33.73 -49.46 1.36
CA GLY A 8 32.53 -48.64 1.25
C GLY A 8 32.90 -47.28 0.70
N VAL A 9 32.81 -47.13 -0.62
CA VAL A 9 32.78 -45.85 -1.31
C VAL A 9 31.60 -45.05 -0.74
N LYS A 10 31.89 -44.04 0.10
CA LYS A 10 30.86 -43.10 0.53
C LYS A 10 30.52 -42.23 -0.67
N ALA A 11 29.42 -42.58 -1.33
CA ALA A 11 28.71 -41.70 -2.24
C ALA A 11 28.42 -40.38 -1.52
N GLN A 12 28.97 -39.30 -2.07
CA GLN A 12 28.59 -37.95 -1.75
C GLN A 12 27.10 -37.78 -2.11
N SER A 13 26.22 -37.82 -1.12
CA SER A 13 24.85 -37.34 -1.27
C SER A 13 24.88 -35.82 -1.21
N ASN A 14 25.23 -35.22 -2.34
CA ASN A 14 25.22 -33.79 -2.58
C ASN A 14 23.92 -33.46 -3.31
N GLU A 15 22.79 -33.38 -2.61
CA GLU A 15 21.52 -32.95 -3.21
C GLU A 15 20.61 -32.33 -2.13
N ALA A 16 20.73 -31.00 -1.99
CA ALA A 16 19.72 -30.03 -1.52
C ALA A 16 20.36 -28.70 -1.04
N ALA A 17 21.68 -28.51 -1.17
CA ALA A 17 22.34 -27.22 -0.92
C ALA A 17 22.58 -26.50 -2.25
N GLY A 18 21.52 -25.95 -2.84
CA GLY A 18 21.62 -25.37 -4.17
C GLY A 18 20.46 -24.48 -4.59
N MET A 19 19.73 -23.89 -3.64
CA MET A 19 19.01 -22.66 -3.97
C MET A 19 20.06 -21.54 -3.93
N THR A 20 20.58 -21.21 -5.11
CA THR A 20 21.33 -20.01 -5.47
C THR A 20 21.06 -18.84 -4.52
N SER A 21 22.11 -18.10 -4.15
CA SER A 21 22.13 -16.91 -3.28
C SER A 21 21.12 -15.80 -3.67
N ALA A 22 19.83 -16.12 -3.52
CA ALA A 22 18.72 -15.20 -3.64
C ALA A 22 18.94 -14.15 -2.56
N SER A 23 19.00 -12.90 -3.00
CA SER A 23 19.35 -11.73 -2.21
C SER A 23 18.89 -11.84 -0.77
N ASN A 24 19.80 -11.60 0.19
CA ASN A 24 19.54 -11.55 1.63
C ASN A 24 18.61 -10.36 1.99
N THR A 25 17.40 -10.40 1.46
CA THR A 25 16.42 -9.32 1.41
C THR A 25 15.03 -9.90 1.59
N ALA A 26 14.32 -9.44 2.62
CA ALA A 26 12.91 -9.70 2.80
C ALA A 26 12.05 -8.60 2.15
N LEU A 27 10.80 -8.92 1.84
CA LEU A 27 9.76 -7.96 1.48
C LEU A 27 8.82 -7.77 2.68
N VAL A 28 8.58 -6.53 3.08
CA VAL A 28 7.67 -6.14 4.15
C VAL A 28 6.55 -5.30 3.54
N MET A 29 5.33 -5.80 3.57
CA MET A 29 4.14 -5.10 3.09
C MET A 29 3.50 -4.34 4.25
N ALA A 30 3.55 -3.00 4.20
CA ALA A 30 3.07 -2.13 5.26
C ALA A 30 1.72 -1.51 4.90
N SER A 31 0.66 -1.87 5.62
CA SER A 31 -0.69 -1.32 5.40
C SER A 31 -1.13 -0.46 6.57
N PHE A 32 -2.03 0.52 6.35
CA PHE A 32 -2.67 1.22 7.48
C PHE A 32 -3.39 0.26 8.44
N GLY A 33 -3.83 -0.88 7.93
CA GLY A 33 -4.67 -1.84 8.63
C GLY A 33 -6.14 -1.63 8.28
N SER A 34 -6.89 -2.72 8.22
CA SER A 34 -8.33 -2.65 8.02
C SER A 34 -9.03 -3.82 8.72
N GLY A 35 -10.18 -3.54 9.31
CA GLY A 35 -11.07 -4.53 9.90
C GLY A 35 -12.31 -4.80 9.03
N GLY A 36 -12.99 -5.92 9.29
CA GLY A 36 -14.24 -6.26 8.62
C GLY A 36 -14.10 -6.36 7.10
N ARG A 37 -14.99 -5.67 6.35
CA ARG A 37 -15.05 -5.76 4.87
C ARG A 37 -13.79 -5.23 4.18
N GLY A 38 -13.05 -4.30 4.79
CA GLY A 38 -11.83 -3.76 4.18
C GLY A 38 -10.65 -4.74 4.20
N ARG A 39 -10.74 -5.84 4.96
CA ARG A 39 -9.74 -6.92 4.96
C ARG A 39 -9.63 -7.61 3.60
N VAL A 40 -10.73 -7.71 2.86
CA VAL A 40 -10.79 -8.37 1.54
C VAL A 40 -9.76 -7.78 0.57
N ALA A 41 -9.54 -6.46 0.60
CA ALA A 41 -8.54 -5.82 -0.26
C ALA A 41 -7.11 -6.26 0.10
N LEU A 42 -6.81 -6.45 1.38
CA LEU A 42 -5.51 -6.96 1.83
C LEU A 42 -5.33 -8.42 1.43
N ASP A 43 -6.38 -9.24 1.53
CA ASP A 43 -6.32 -10.66 1.14
C ASP A 43 -6.07 -10.80 -0.38
N ILE A 44 -6.72 -9.98 -1.22
CA ILE A 44 -6.45 -9.91 -2.66
C ILE A 44 -4.98 -9.55 -2.94
N MET A 45 -4.42 -8.58 -2.21
CA MET A 45 -3.01 -8.21 -2.35
C MET A 45 -2.07 -9.33 -1.89
N GLN A 46 -2.41 -10.05 -0.81
CA GLN A 46 -1.65 -11.20 -0.33
C GLN A 46 -1.61 -12.32 -1.38
N GLU A 47 -2.76 -12.69 -1.93
CA GLU A 47 -2.87 -13.71 -2.98
C GLU A 47 -2.11 -13.30 -4.24
N ALA A 48 -2.20 -12.03 -4.63
CA ALA A 48 -1.48 -11.51 -5.79
C ALA A 48 0.04 -11.56 -5.59
N LEU A 49 0.51 -11.18 -4.39
CA LEU A 49 1.92 -11.14 -4.07
C LEU A 49 2.54 -12.54 -3.93
N ALA A 50 1.80 -13.50 -3.37
CA ALA A 50 2.27 -14.88 -3.18
C ALA A 50 2.63 -15.58 -4.52
N ARG A 51 2.10 -15.09 -5.64
CA ARG A 51 2.47 -15.55 -6.99
C ARG A 51 3.85 -15.07 -7.46
N HIS A 52 4.42 -14.07 -6.80
CA HIS A 52 5.63 -13.36 -7.24
C HIS A 52 6.77 -13.44 -6.22
N VAL A 53 6.45 -13.52 -4.93
CA VAL A 53 7.43 -13.56 -3.84
C VAL A 53 7.08 -14.72 -2.90
N PRO A 54 8.06 -15.56 -2.52
CA PRO A 54 7.78 -16.69 -1.65
C PRO A 54 7.29 -16.21 -0.27
N PRO A 55 6.30 -16.89 0.34
CA PRO A 55 5.81 -16.54 1.68
C PRO A 55 6.90 -16.54 2.75
N SER A 56 7.95 -17.35 2.60
CA SER A 56 9.09 -17.40 3.53
C SER A 56 9.95 -16.13 3.55
N ALA A 57 9.83 -15.25 2.56
CA ALA A 57 10.53 -13.97 2.48
C ALA A 57 9.59 -12.76 2.53
N THR A 58 8.30 -12.99 2.81
CA THR A 58 7.26 -11.95 2.82
C THR A 58 6.70 -11.76 4.21
N PHE A 59 6.67 -10.52 4.68
CA PHE A 59 6.16 -10.14 5.98
C PHE A 59 5.08 -9.05 5.81
N TRP A 60 4.11 -9.02 6.71
CA TRP A 60 2.99 -8.07 6.65
C TRP A 60 2.88 -7.33 7.97
N CYS A 61 2.67 -6.02 7.91
CA CYS A 61 2.54 -5.19 9.09
C CYS A 61 1.43 -4.14 8.98
N CYS A 62 1.02 -3.67 10.16
CA CYS A 62 0.05 -2.60 10.34
C CYS A 62 0.77 -1.33 10.82
N THR A 63 0.61 -0.22 10.10
CA THR A 63 1.21 1.07 10.45
C THR A 63 0.37 1.84 11.47
N SER A 64 -0.94 1.55 11.57
CA SER A 64 -1.79 2.11 12.62
C SER A 64 -1.61 1.34 13.92
N ARG A 65 -1.02 1.98 14.94
CA ARG A 65 -0.88 1.40 16.29
C ARG A 65 -2.21 1.01 16.93
N THR A 66 -3.29 1.70 16.56
CA THR A 66 -4.63 1.39 17.06
C THR A 66 -5.18 0.14 16.39
N LEU A 67 -5.04 0.03 15.06
CA LEU A 67 -5.56 -1.13 14.33
C LEU A 67 -4.69 -2.37 14.49
N ALA A 68 -3.38 -2.24 14.70
CA ALA A 68 -2.50 -3.36 15.03
C ALA A 68 -3.00 -4.18 16.23
N ARG A 69 -3.76 -3.56 17.16
CA ARG A 69 -4.34 -4.25 18.33
C ARG A 69 -5.62 -5.03 18.01
N THR A 70 -6.27 -4.71 16.90
CA THR A 70 -7.56 -5.28 16.48
C THR A 70 -7.47 -6.09 15.19
N THR A 71 -6.33 -6.04 14.50
CA THR A 71 -5.97 -6.86 13.35
C THR A 71 -4.97 -7.94 13.78
N ASP A 72 -4.91 -9.06 13.06
CA ASP A 72 -3.88 -10.09 13.28
C ASP A 72 -2.49 -9.72 12.72
N LEU A 73 -2.28 -8.44 12.36
CA LEU A 73 -1.02 -7.96 11.79
C LEU A 73 -0.17 -7.29 12.88
N PRO A 74 1.12 -7.67 13.00
CA PRO A 74 2.04 -7.01 13.91
C PRO A 74 2.30 -5.56 13.53
N GLY A 75 2.82 -4.79 14.49
CA GLY A 75 3.32 -3.44 14.23
C GLY A 75 4.58 -3.45 13.35
N VAL A 76 4.95 -2.28 12.82
CA VAL A 76 6.14 -2.11 11.96
C VAL A 76 7.42 -2.57 12.66
N ASP A 77 7.69 -2.08 13.87
CA ASP A 77 8.92 -2.39 14.61
C ASP A 77 9.05 -3.89 14.89
N GLU A 78 7.96 -4.50 15.36
CA GLU A 78 7.90 -5.94 15.61
C GLU A 78 8.17 -6.74 14.33
N THR A 79 7.66 -6.29 13.20
CA THR A 79 7.87 -6.96 11.91
C THR A 79 9.31 -6.86 11.44
N LEU A 80 9.94 -5.70 11.58
CA LEU A 80 11.35 -5.51 11.21
C LEU A 80 12.27 -6.36 12.11
N ASP A 81 11.93 -6.49 13.39
CA ASP A 81 12.58 -7.42 14.29
C ASP A 81 12.41 -8.89 13.86
N GLN A 82 11.21 -9.29 13.44
CA GLN A 82 10.95 -10.64 12.93
C GLN A 82 11.78 -10.92 11.67
N VAL A 83 11.90 -9.95 10.76
CA VAL A 83 12.75 -10.03 9.56
C VAL A 83 14.21 -10.28 9.94
N ALA A 84 14.74 -9.51 10.90
CA ALA A 84 16.12 -9.68 11.37
C ALA A 84 16.34 -11.05 12.02
N ARG A 85 15.41 -11.51 12.88
CA ARG A 85 15.47 -12.83 13.53
C ARG A 85 15.38 -13.99 12.54
N ALA A 86 14.68 -13.80 11.42
CA ALA A 86 14.63 -14.76 10.32
C ALA A 86 15.93 -14.83 9.50
N GLY A 87 16.95 -14.03 9.86
CA GLY A 87 18.28 -14.06 9.25
C GLY A 87 18.46 -13.09 8.07
N PHE A 88 17.46 -12.27 7.77
CA PHE A 88 17.56 -11.28 6.71
C PHE A 88 18.38 -10.06 7.16
N THR A 89 19.27 -9.56 6.29
CA THR A 89 20.06 -8.34 6.56
C THR A 89 19.54 -7.11 5.81
N ARG A 90 18.60 -7.31 4.89
CA ARG A 90 17.93 -6.23 4.15
C ARG A 90 16.43 -6.43 4.17
N ALA A 91 15.68 -5.33 4.13
CA ALA A 91 14.23 -5.33 3.98
C ALA A 91 13.84 -4.30 2.90
N LEU A 92 13.02 -4.70 1.94
CA LEU A 92 12.25 -3.79 1.10
C LEU A 92 10.90 -3.60 1.78
N VAL A 93 10.62 -2.38 2.24
CA VAL A 93 9.35 -2.06 2.89
C VAL A 93 8.47 -1.39 1.85
N GLN A 94 7.41 -2.04 1.40
CA GLN A 94 6.46 -1.50 0.43
C GLN A 94 5.20 -1.01 1.15
N PRO A 95 4.97 0.31 1.22
CA PRO A 95 3.73 0.84 1.76
C PRO A 95 2.57 0.58 0.80
N LEU A 96 1.42 0.23 1.37
CA LEU A 96 0.13 0.16 0.69
C LEU A 96 -0.70 1.42 0.93
N HIS A 97 -0.07 2.51 1.39
CA HIS A 97 -0.72 3.81 1.49
C HIS A 97 -0.98 4.40 0.11
N VAL A 98 -2.06 5.18 0.00
CA VAL A 98 -2.41 5.85 -1.26
C VAL A 98 -1.52 7.08 -1.47
N PHE A 99 -1.33 7.91 -0.44
CA PHE A 99 -0.57 9.16 -0.51
C PHE A 99 0.65 9.12 0.42
N PRO A 100 1.74 9.85 0.09
CA PRO A 100 2.88 10.01 0.98
C PRO A 100 2.61 11.09 2.05
N GLY A 101 1.63 10.83 2.92
CA GLY A 101 1.29 11.72 4.03
C GLY A 101 2.11 11.45 5.29
N SER A 102 1.65 11.99 6.41
CA SER A 102 2.31 11.85 7.72
C SER A 102 2.56 10.39 8.15
N GLU A 103 1.73 9.45 7.70
CA GLU A 103 1.92 8.01 7.98
C GLU A 103 3.10 7.42 7.21
N TYR A 104 3.31 7.87 5.96
CA TYR A 104 4.47 7.49 5.18
C TYR A 104 5.75 8.06 5.79
N GLU A 105 5.73 9.31 6.24
CA GLU A 105 6.87 9.94 6.92
C GLU A 105 7.23 9.23 8.22
N GLN A 106 6.23 8.83 9.02
CA GLN A 106 6.45 8.01 10.21
C GLN A 106 7.09 6.67 9.86
N LEU A 107 6.55 5.97 8.84
CA LEU A 107 7.11 4.71 8.37
C LEU A 107 8.56 4.88 7.87
N ALA A 108 8.88 5.98 7.18
CA ALA A 108 10.23 6.31 6.75
C ALA A 108 11.18 6.48 7.94
N GLY A 109 10.73 7.17 8.99
CA GLY A 109 11.48 7.29 10.24
C GLY A 109 11.80 5.94 10.89
N LEU A 110 10.82 5.04 10.97
CA LEU A 110 11.02 3.69 11.51
C LEU A 110 11.99 2.87 10.66
N CYS A 111 11.86 2.92 9.33
CA CYS A 111 12.78 2.23 8.43
C CYS A 111 14.22 2.75 8.55
N GLY A 112 14.40 4.06 8.74
CA GLY A 112 15.71 4.68 8.91
C GLY A 112 16.37 4.43 10.27
N GLY A 113 15.58 4.05 11.28
CA GLY A 113 16.05 3.85 12.66
C GLY A 113 16.60 2.46 12.99
N GLN A 114 16.47 1.48 12.09
CA GLN A 114 16.85 0.10 12.39
C GLN A 114 18.35 -0.12 12.41
N THR A 115 18.84 -0.78 13.47
CA THR A 115 20.23 -1.24 13.57
C THR A 115 20.32 -2.70 13.13
N GLY A 116 21.37 -3.06 12.38
CA GLY A 116 21.60 -4.45 11.92
C GLY A 116 20.71 -4.93 10.77
N LEU A 117 19.66 -4.17 10.40
CA LEU A 117 18.79 -4.44 9.25
C LEU A 117 18.75 -3.21 8.33
N ARG A 118 19.18 -3.36 7.08
CA ARG A 118 19.06 -2.29 6.09
C ARG A 118 17.67 -2.28 5.48
N ALA A 119 16.76 -1.48 6.04
CA ALA A 119 15.44 -1.27 5.47
C ALA A 119 15.47 -0.18 4.37
N THR A 120 14.77 -0.41 3.27
CA THR A 120 14.57 0.55 2.18
C THR A 120 13.08 0.70 1.95
N LEU A 121 12.56 1.92 2.06
CA LEU A 121 11.15 2.21 1.90
C LEU A 121 10.83 2.47 0.42
N GLY A 122 9.80 1.79 -0.10
CA GLY A 122 9.22 2.01 -1.41
C GLY A 122 8.32 3.25 -1.45
N GLU A 123 7.75 3.51 -2.61
CA GLU A 123 6.84 4.65 -2.81
C GLU A 123 5.38 4.22 -2.60
N THR A 124 4.53 5.20 -2.25
CA THR A 124 3.07 5.02 -2.15
C THR A 124 2.40 5.02 -3.53
N LEU A 125 1.13 4.63 -3.61
CA LEU A 125 0.42 4.55 -4.91
C LEU A 125 0.46 5.87 -5.70
N LEU A 126 0.23 6.99 -5.04
CA LEU A 126 0.18 8.33 -5.65
C LEU A 126 1.39 9.18 -5.27
N HIS A 127 2.54 8.54 -5.05
CA HIS A 127 3.77 9.24 -4.64
C HIS A 127 4.27 10.21 -5.70
N ARG A 128 4.09 9.84 -6.97
CA ARG A 128 4.54 10.60 -8.14
C ARG A 128 3.37 10.92 -9.06
N ARG A 129 3.50 12.00 -9.82
CA ARG A 129 2.44 12.50 -10.69
C ARG A 129 2.06 11.51 -11.79
N GLU A 130 3.03 10.77 -12.32
CA GLU A 130 2.82 9.72 -13.32
C GLU A 130 1.91 8.61 -12.77
N TYR A 131 2.16 8.14 -11.55
CA TYR A 131 1.35 7.09 -10.93
C TYR A 131 -0.09 7.55 -10.67
N VAL A 132 -0.32 8.85 -10.47
CA VAL A 132 -1.68 9.38 -10.35
C VAL A 132 -2.49 9.12 -11.63
N ARG A 133 -1.91 9.34 -12.81
CA ARG A 133 -2.61 9.08 -14.07
C ARG A 133 -2.87 7.60 -14.28
N GLU A 134 -1.90 6.74 -13.95
CA GLU A 134 -2.04 5.30 -14.05
C GLU A 134 -3.12 4.77 -13.11
N ALA A 135 -3.15 5.23 -11.86
CA ALA A 135 -4.17 4.86 -10.90
C ALA A 135 -5.57 5.32 -11.36
N LEU A 136 -5.69 6.54 -11.88
CA LEU A 136 -6.96 7.03 -12.41
C LEU A 136 -7.45 6.22 -13.62
N ALA A 137 -6.56 5.76 -14.50
CA ALA A 137 -6.93 4.90 -15.63
C ALA A 137 -7.47 3.51 -15.20
N VAL A 138 -7.15 3.08 -13.97
CA VAL A 138 -7.76 1.88 -13.38
C VAL A 138 -9.11 2.21 -12.76
N VAL A 139 -9.17 3.28 -11.95
CA VAL A 139 -10.37 3.69 -11.19
C VAL A 139 -11.48 4.21 -12.11
N GLU A 140 -11.16 4.78 -13.28
CA GLU A 140 -12.15 5.33 -14.21
C GLU A 140 -13.15 4.29 -14.71
N ARG A 141 -12.79 3.00 -14.65
CA ARG A 141 -13.67 1.88 -15.04
C ARG A 141 -14.92 1.78 -14.16
N ASP A 142 -14.86 2.34 -12.95
CA ASP A 142 -15.99 2.38 -12.01
C ASP A 142 -16.80 3.68 -12.13
N PHE A 143 -16.41 4.62 -12.98
CA PHE A 143 -17.14 5.86 -13.17
C PHE A 143 -18.46 5.64 -13.90
N LEU A 144 -19.51 6.30 -13.40
CA LEU A 144 -20.71 6.52 -14.19
C LEU A 144 -20.36 7.35 -15.42
N PRO A 145 -20.86 6.99 -16.61
CA PRO A 145 -20.78 7.84 -17.78
C PRO A 145 -21.37 9.24 -17.55
N PRO A 146 -20.91 10.29 -18.28
CA PRO A 146 -21.36 11.67 -18.07
C PRO A 146 -22.87 11.88 -18.22
N ASP A 147 -23.54 11.10 -19.07
CA ASP A 147 -24.99 11.16 -19.28
C ASP A 147 -25.78 10.43 -18.16
N GLN A 148 -25.11 9.65 -17.32
CA GLN A 148 -25.73 8.86 -16.26
C GLN A 148 -25.55 9.44 -14.85
N GLY A 149 -24.59 10.34 -14.64
CA GLY A 149 -24.43 11.02 -13.37
C GLY A 149 -23.05 11.62 -13.13
N CYS A 150 -22.86 12.07 -11.89
CA CYS A 150 -21.58 12.54 -11.38
C CYS A 150 -20.90 11.44 -10.57
N ASN A 151 -19.58 11.43 -10.55
CA ASN A 151 -18.80 10.62 -9.64
C ASN A 151 -18.11 11.52 -8.60
N LEU A 152 -18.03 11.06 -7.36
CA LEU A 152 -17.32 11.72 -6.28
C LEU A 152 -16.29 10.75 -5.72
N LEU A 153 -15.01 11.02 -6.00
CA LEU A 153 -13.88 10.31 -5.42
C LEU A 153 -13.76 10.68 -3.93
N ALA A 154 -13.97 9.71 -3.06
CA ALA A 154 -13.84 9.86 -1.61
C ALA A 154 -12.39 9.59 -1.19
N LEU A 155 -11.63 10.67 -1.01
CA LEU A 155 -10.25 10.61 -0.54
C LEU A 155 -10.23 10.67 0.99
N HIS A 156 -9.32 9.94 1.63
CA HIS A 156 -9.18 10.05 3.10
C HIS A 156 -8.81 11.49 3.51
N GLY A 157 -7.76 12.02 2.88
CA GLY A 157 -7.22 13.35 3.16
C GLY A 157 -6.30 13.38 4.40
N CYS A 158 -5.80 14.56 4.76
CA CYS A 158 -4.92 14.78 5.91
C CYS A 158 -5.53 15.79 6.90
N ARG A 159 -5.62 15.40 8.19
CA ARG A 159 -6.11 16.28 9.27
C ARG A 159 -5.20 17.48 9.53
N LEU A 160 -3.90 17.33 9.29
CA LEU A 160 -2.91 18.38 9.51
C LEU A 160 -2.98 19.36 8.36
N ARG A 161 -3.65 20.51 8.56
CA ARG A 161 -3.92 21.50 7.50
C ARG A 161 -2.66 21.98 6.77
N GLU A 162 -1.58 22.20 7.51
CA GLU A 162 -0.30 22.69 6.96
C GLU A 162 0.57 21.56 6.37
N HIS A 163 0.10 20.32 6.37
CA HIS A 163 0.89 19.21 5.84
C HIS A 163 0.95 19.28 4.30
N PRO A 164 2.15 19.22 3.67
CA PRO A 164 2.31 19.39 2.22
C PRO A 164 1.49 18.42 1.36
N VAL A 165 1.20 17.22 1.86
CA VAL A 165 0.31 16.25 1.19
C VAL A 165 -1.06 16.83 0.81
N ASN A 166 -1.56 17.87 1.50
CA ASN A 166 -2.80 18.56 1.12
C ASN A 166 -2.73 19.17 -0.28
N ASP A 167 -1.56 19.64 -0.71
CA ASP A 167 -1.35 20.13 -2.08
C ASP A 167 -1.46 19.00 -3.10
N MET A 168 -1.08 17.77 -2.72
CA MET A 168 -1.28 16.60 -3.58
C MET A 168 -2.77 16.25 -3.71
N TYR A 169 -3.55 16.32 -2.62
CA TYR A 169 -4.99 16.12 -2.68
C TYR A 169 -5.68 17.16 -3.59
N LEU A 170 -5.29 18.44 -3.46
CA LEU A 170 -5.77 19.51 -4.36
C LEU A 170 -5.34 19.27 -5.82
N GLY A 171 -4.10 18.82 -6.03
CA GLY A 171 -3.58 18.47 -7.35
C GLY A 171 -4.34 17.33 -8.00
N VAL A 172 -4.65 16.26 -7.24
CA VAL A 172 -5.51 15.16 -7.70
C VAL A 172 -6.91 15.66 -8.03
N ALA A 173 -7.53 16.43 -7.14
CA ALA A 173 -8.87 16.97 -7.37
C ALA A 173 -8.93 17.82 -8.64
N ARG A 174 -7.89 18.63 -8.90
CA ARG A 174 -7.78 19.42 -10.12
C ARG A 174 -7.60 18.53 -11.35
N LEU A 175 -6.67 17.58 -11.29
CA LEU A 175 -6.35 16.69 -12.41
C LEU A 175 -7.58 15.87 -12.83
N VAL A 176 -8.32 15.33 -11.86
CA VAL A 176 -9.55 14.56 -12.10
C VAL A 176 -10.61 15.44 -12.76
N ALA A 177 -10.83 16.67 -12.26
CA ALA A 177 -11.81 17.57 -12.84
C ALA A 177 -11.45 18.01 -14.27
N ASP A 178 -10.16 18.14 -14.59
CA ASP A 178 -9.67 18.47 -15.93
C ASP A 178 -9.82 17.28 -16.90
N LEU A 179 -9.59 16.05 -16.44
CA LEU A 179 -9.71 14.83 -17.25
C LEU A 179 -11.16 14.38 -17.43
N TYR A 180 -11.97 14.52 -16.40
CA TYR A 180 -13.33 14.00 -16.35
C TYR A 180 -14.29 15.06 -15.81
N PRO A 181 -14.98 15.83 -16.68
CA PRO A 181 -15.82 16.96 -16.25
C PRO A 181 -16.98 16.62 -15.29
N HIS A 182 -17.33 15.34 -15.21
CA HIS A 182 -18.40 14.76 -14.39
C HIS A 182 -17.85 14.03 -13.14
N VAL A 183 -16.56 14.19 -12.83
CA VAL A 183 -15.92 13.60 -11.65
C VAL A 183 -15.34 14.71 -10.78
N LEU A 184 -15.59 14.59 -9.48
CA LEU A 184 -15.10 15.48 -8.44
C LEU A 184 -14.35 14.64 -7.41
N ALA A 185 -13.45 15.26 -6.65
CA ALA A 185 -12.79 14.60 -5.53
C ALA A 185 -12.94 15.44 -4.26
N ALA A 186 -13.19 14.76 -3.14
CA ALA A 186 -13.29 15.39 -1.83
C ALA A 186 -12.54 14.55 -0.79
N GLY A 187 -11.81 15.23 0.10
CA GLY A 187 -11.26 14.65 1.32
C GLY A 187 -12.35 14.49 2.38
N ILE A 188 -12.37 13.35 3.07
CA ILE A 188 -13.11 13.17 4.32
C ILE A 188 -12.50 14.08 5.39
N GLU A 189 -11.17 14.17 5.41
CA GLU A 189 -10.40 14.94 6.35
C GLU A 189 -9.41 15.82 5.61
N GLY A 190 -9.55 17.14 5.62
CA GLY A 190 -8.61 18.03 4.92
C GLY A 190 -9.24 18.66 3.68
N VAL A 191 -8.47 18.79 2.59
CA VAL A 191 -8.85 19.64 1.44
C VAL A 191 -8.78 18.91 0.09
N PRO A 192 -9.68 19.23 -0.88
CA PRO A 192 -10.90 20.00 -0.67
C PRO A 192 -11.91 19.18 0.13
N ASP A 193 -12.57 19.78 1.13
CA ASP A 193 -13.59 19.06 1.91
C ASP A 193 -14.91 18.90 1.13
N PHE A 194 -15.77 18.00 1.61
CA PHE A 194 -17.08 17.75 1.01
C PHE A 194 -17.96 19.01 0.91
N GLN A 195 -17.90 19.92 1.88
CA GLN A 195 -18.74 21.12 1.89
C GLN A 195 -18.31 22.08 0.79
N ALA A 196 -17.01 22.27 0.61
CA ALA A 196 -16.44 23.08 -0.46
C ALA A 196 -16.79 22.52 -1.84
N VAL A 197 -16.70 21.19 -2.01
CA VAL A 197 -17.07 20.51 -3.26
C VAL A 197 -18.57 20.62 -3.53
N SER A 198 -19.42 20.37 -2.53
CA SER A 198 -20.88 20.52 -2.64
C SER A 198 -21.29 21.94 -3.03
N ALA A 199 -20.71 22.96 -2.37
CA ALA A 199 -20.95 24.36 -2.72
C ALA A 199 -20.50 24.68 -4.16
N ALA A 200 -19.38 24.11 -4.61
CA ALA A 200 -18.93 24.25 -6.00
C ALA A 200 -19.88 23.56 -6.99
N MET A 201 -20.47 22.40 -6.65
CA MET A 201 -21.48 21.73 -7.48
C MET A 201 -22.71 22.61 -7.68
N VAL A 202 -23.20 23.25 -6.61
CA VAL A 202 -24.34 24.17 -6.69
C VAL A 202 -24.02 25.37 -7.57
N ARG A 203 -22.88 26.04 -7.34
CA ARG A 203 -22.45 27.19 -8.15
C ARG A 203 -22.29 26.88 -9.64
N ARG A 204 -21.85 25.65 -9.96
CA ARG A 204 -21.67 25.17 -11.34
C ARG A 204 -22.96 24.63 -11.97
N GLY A 205 -24.09 24.63 -11.25
CA GLY A 205 -25.36 24.07 -11.73
C GLY A 205 -25.37 22.54 -11.86
N LEU A 206 -24.37 21.84 -11.31
CA LEU A 206 -24.25 20.39 -11.45
C LEU A 206 -25.37 19.63 -10.74
N ALA A 207 -25.96 20.22 -9.69
CA ALA A 207 -27.11 19.66 -8.99
C ALA A 207 -28.38 19.62 -9.87
N ALA A 208 -28.48 20.50 -10.87
CA ALA A 208 -29.56 20.47 -11.86
C ALA A 208 -29.25 19.47 -12.99
N GLN A 209 -27.97 19.32 -13.33
CA GLN A 209 -27.49 18.46 -14.41
C GLN A 209 -27.52 16.96 -14.03
N TYR A 210 -27.04 16.61 -12.84
CA TYR A 210 -26.90 15.22 -12.42
C TYR A 210 -27.94 14.85 -11.37
N ARG A 211 -28.73 13.82 -11.65
CA ARG A 211 -29.71 13.25 -10.71
C ARG A 211 -29.16 12.10 -9.88
N ARG A 212 -27.97 11.62 -10.22
CA ARG A 212 -27.28 10.50 -9.58
C ARG A 212 -25.84 10.89 -9.28
N VAL A 213 -25.38 10.53 -8.09
CA VAL A 213 -23.97 10.62 -7.69
C VAL A 213 -23.50 9.23 -7.28
N ARG A 214 -22.38 8.77 -7.85
CA ARG A 214 -21.67 7.58 -7.38
C ARG A 214 -20.49 8.01 -6.51
N LEU A 215 -20.43 7.45 -5.30
CA LEU A 215 -19.22 7.52 -4.48
C LEU A 215 -18.26 6.44 -4.96
N VAL A 216 -17.01 6.83 -5.20
CA VAL A 216 -15.91 5.95 -5.60
C VAL A 216 -14.79 6.10 -4.59
#